data_AF-A0A382WWN3-F1
#
_entry.id   AF-A0A382WWN3-F1
#
_cell.length_a   1.000
_cell.length_b   1.000
_cell.length_c   1.000
_cell.angle_alpha   90.00
_cell.angle_beta   90.00
_cell.angle_gamma   90.00
#
_symmetry.space_group_name_H-M   'P 1'
#
loop_
_entity.id
_entity.type
_entity.pdbx_description
1 polymer ?
#
loop_
_entity_poly.entity_id
_entity_poly.type
_entity_poly.pdbx_seq_one_letter_code
_entity_poly.pdbx_strand_id
1 'polypeptide(L)'
;RNPSPVEPLMAEDGIAAICIGLGRQVSAGGKCLRYSPGQPRRVHQFHSNQAILDTSQRSFFAIPMEQEDGAVHPTEEGNLLNLGLAAAEEDGCLALVGSTYVVSDDRIVDSLAVDGGPRVVTFAPVLKHGRFPLSEILSHVLNTCQNYIGSPVELEFAMSIDQDSGAQRFAILQVRPMMEESVDIDIDLSDIDRSKAMCICSQSLGNGIIEGIKDVVYVHPERLDRMRTMDLTSEIEAIDAALRAEERPYVLIGPGRWGSSDPSLGIPVQWDQI
;
A
#
# COMPACT_ATOMS: atom_id res chain seq x y z
N ARG A 1 -18.55 -6.75 -36.90
CA ARG A 1 -18.78 -7.52 -35.65
C ARG A 1 -19.00 -6.49 -34.55
N ASN A 2 -20.19 -6.42 -33.94
CA ASN A 2 -20.41 -5.56 -32.79
C ASN A 2 -19.50 -6.03 -31.64
N PRO A 3 -18.83 -5.13 -30.90
CA PRO A 3 -18.15 -5.51 -29.67
C PRO A 3 -19.22 -5.93 -28.66
N SER A 4 -19.13 -7.16 -28.15
CA SER A 4 -19.98 -7.59 -27.04
C SER A 4 -19.82 -6.61 -25.86
N PRO A 5 -20.87 -6.40 -25.04
CA PRO A 5 -20.78 -5.54 -23.88
C PRO A 5 -19.68 -6.08 -22.97
N VAL A 6 -18.80 -5.18 -22.55
CA VAL A 6 -17.67 -5.48 -21.67
C VAL A 6 -18.23 -5.81 -20.29
N GLU A 7 -17.93 -6.98 -19.74
CA GLU A 7 -18.39 -7.37 -18.40
C GLU A 7 -17.81 -6.43 -17.32
N PRO A 8 -18.63 -6.03 -16.31
CA PRO A 8 -18.17 -5.21 -15.20
C PRO A 8 -17.18 -5.99 -14.32
N LEU A 9 -16.33 -5.27 -13.58
CA LEU A 9 -15.47 -5.88 -12.55
C LEU A 9 -16.35 -6.38 -11.40
N MET A 10 -16.15 -7.63 -11.00
CA MET A 10 -16.82 -8.24 -9.85
C MET A 10 -15.89 -8.26 -8.63
N ALA A 11 -16.44 -8.40 -7.42
CA ALA A 11 -15.62 -8.46 -6.20
C ALA A 11 -14.62 -9.63 -6.23
N GLU A 12 -15.05 -10.77 -6.81
CA GLU A 12 -14.25 -11.97 -7.04
C GLU A 12 -13.09 -11.78 -8.04
N ASP A 13 -13.11 -10.72 -8.85
CA ASP A 13 -12.04 -10.42 -9.80
C ASP A 13 -10.78 -9.90 -9.10
N GLY A 14 -10.88 -9.47 -7.83
CA GLY A 14 -9.80 -8.94 -7.01
C GLY A 14 -9.15 -7.67 -7.56
N ILE A 15 -8.35 -7.01 -6.72
CA ILE A 15 -7.48 -5.90 -7.15
C ILE A 15 -6.07 -6.18 -6.64
N ALA A 16 -5.12 -6.19 -7.56
CA ALA A 16 -3.71 -6.34 -7.27
C ALA A 16 -2.98 -5.01 -7.53
N ALA A 17 -2.15 -4.60 -6.58
CA ALA A 17 -1.19 -3.51 -6.74
C ALA A 17 0.21 -4.11 -6.83
N ILE A 18 0.89 -3.94 -7.96
CA ILE A 18 2.20 -4.52 -8.22
C ILE A 18 3.25 -3.46 -8.53
N CYS A 19 4.47 -3.69 -8.06
CA CYS A 19 5.60 -2.81 -8.26
C CYS A 19 6.88 -3.61 -8.55
N ILE A 20 7.82 -2.98 -9.25
CA ILE A 20 9.22 -3.44 -9.25
C ILE A 20 9.88 -2.99 -7.94
N GLY A 21 10.78 -3.83 -7.41
CA GLY A 21 11.44 -3.61 -6.12
C GLY A 21 10.58 -4.05 -4.93
N LEU A 22 10.89 -3.52 -3.75
CA LEU A 22 10.20 -3.86 -2.50
C LEU A 22 8.76 -3.34 -2.45
N GLY A 23 7.89 -4.12 -1.81
CA GLY A 23 6.48 -3.79 -1.57
C GLY A 23 6.26 -2.50 -0.76
N ARG A 24 7.32 -1.96 -0.11
CA ARG A 24 7.35 -0.61 0.48
C ARG A 24 6.84 0.45 -0.49
N GLN A 25 7.09 0.30 -1.79
CA GLN A 25 6.55 1.19 -2.82
C GLN A 25 5.02 1.26 -2.81
N VAL A 26 4.34 0.12 -2.62
CA VAL A 26 2.87 0.04 -2.56
C VAL A 26 2.36 0.55 -1.21
N SER A 27 2.96 0.11 -0.10
CA SER A 27 2.51 0.49 1.25
C SER A 27 2.71 1.98 1.56
N ALA A 28 3.71 2.62 0.95
CA ALA A 28 3.95 4.06 1.01
C ALA A 28 2.97 4.90 0.15
N GLY A 29 2.07 4.26 -0.61
CA GLY A 29 1.21 4.96 -1.57
C GLY A 29 1.97 5.47 -2.82
N GLY A 30 3.15 4.91 -3.10
CA GLY A 30 3.94 5.25 -4.27
C GLY A 30 3.29 4.81 -5.58
N LYS A 31 3.95 5.16 -6.70
CA LYS A 31 3.54 4.71 -8.03
C LYS A 31 3.64 3.18 -8.12
N CYS A 32 2.57 2.54 -8.53
CA CYS A 32 2.47 1.10 -8.76
C CYS A 32 1.37 0.81 -9.78
N LEU A 33 1.46 -0.33 -10.44
CA LEU A 33 0.45 -0.78 -11.39
C LEU A 33 -0.72 -1.41 -10.62
N ARG A 34 -1.93 -0.92 -10.86
CA ARG A 34 -3.15 -1.53 -10.31
C ARG A 34 -3.95 -2.20 -11.41
N TYR A 35 -4.28 -3.46 -11.20
CA TYR A 35 -5.03 -4.26 -12.16
C TYR A 35 -5.86 -5.33 -11.43
N SER A 36 -6.82 -5.91 -12.14
CA SER A 36 -7.58 -7.04 -11.64
C SER A 36 -7.00 -8.36 -12.17
N PRO A 37 -6.66 -9.32 -11.30
CA PRO A 37 -6.30 -10.68 -11.71
C PRO A 37 -7.34 -11.40 -12.56
N GLY A 38 -8.64 -11.14 -12.35
CA GLY A 38 -9.72 -11.63 -13.20
C GLY A 38 -9.72 -11.02 -14.61
N GLN A 39 -9.20 -9.81 -14.76
CA GLN A 39 -9.19 -9.06 -16.02
C GLN A 39 -7.82 -8.42 -16.34
N PRO A 40 -6.74 -9.22 -16.49
CA PRO A 40 -5.36 -8.72 -16.43
C PRO A 40 -4.93 -7.86 -17.61
N ARG A 41 -5.66 -7.95 -18.73
CA ARG A 41 -5.41 -7.12 -19.91
C ARG A 41 -6.07 -5.74 -19.84
N ARG A 42 -6.92 -5.49 -18.83
CA ARG A 42 -7.66 -4.22 -18.66
C ARG A 42 -7.01 -3.35 -17.60
N VAL A 43 -5.89 -2.72 -17.97
CA VAL A 43 -5.20 -1.77 -17.10
C VAL A 43 -5.75 -0.36 -17.34
N HIS A 44 -6.68 0.09 -16.50
CA HIS A 44 -7.32 1.41 -16.62
C HIS A 44 -6.33 2.59 -16.52
N GLN A 45 -5.24 2.42 -15.76
CA GLN A 45 -4.17 3.42 -15.65
C GLN A 45 -3.53 3.72 -17.01
N PHE A 46 -3.59 2.78 -17.96
CA PHE A 46 -2.91 2.84 -19.26
C PHE A 46 -3.86 3.20 -20.40
N HIS A 47 -4.72 4.19 -20.19
CA HIS A 47 -5.68 4.66 -21.20
C HIS A 47 -5.06 5.57 -22.28
N SER A 48 -3.85 6.08 -22.06
CA SER A 48 -3.06 6.85 -23.03
C SER A 48 -1.56 6.71 -22.74
N ASN A 49 -0.69 7.00 -23.72
CA ASN A 49 0.76 6.99 -23.51
C ASN A 49 1.19 7.99 -22.43
N GLN A 50 0.57 9.17 -22.42
CA GLN A 50 0.82 10.18 -21.39
C GLN A 50 0.48 9.64 -20.00
N ALA A 51 -0.68 8.97 -19.85
CA ALA A 51 -1.05 8.35 -18.59
C ALA A 51 -0.08 7.25 -18.15
N ILE A 52 0.45 6.45 -19.09
CA ILE A 52 1.51 5.46 -18.79
C ILE A 52 2.77 6.15 -18.25
N LEU A 53 3.21 7.24 -18.89
CA LEU A 53 4.39 8.00 -18.45
C LEU A 53 4.18 8.65 -17.08
N ASP A 54 2.97 9.13 -16.80
CA ASP A 54 2.63 9.82 -15.56
C ASP A 54 2.44 8.85 -14.39
N THR A 55 1.92 7.64 -14.63
CA THR A 55 1.57 6.68 -13.57
C THR A 55 2.61 5.58 -13.35
N SER A 56 3.47 5.28 -14.34
CA SER A 56 4.49 4.24 -14.20
C SER A 56 5.60 4.62 -13.21
N GLN A 57 6.20 3.60 -12.61
CA GLN A 57 7.37 3.76 -11.73
C GLN A 57 8.55 4.31 -12.50
N ARG A 58 9.26 5.27 -11.88
CA ARG A 58 10.56 5.79 -12.35
C ARG A 58 11.71 5.37 -11.44
N SER A 59 11.38 4.98 -10.21
CA SER A 59 12.29 4.46 -9.22
C SER A 59 11.61 3.36 -8.40
N PHE A 60 12.42 2.63 -7.63
CA PHE A 60 11.99 1.53 -6.80
C PHE A 60 12.89 1.38 -5.57
N PHE A 61 12.34 0.76 -4.52
CA PHE A 61 13.08 0.45 -3.31
C PHE A 61 13.80 -0.89 -3.43
N ALA A 62 15.03 -0.96 -2.94
CA ALA A 62 15.86 -2.17 -2.87
C ALA A 62 16.60 -2.25 -1.53
N ILE A 63 17.06 -3.45 -1.17
CA ILE A 63 17.90 -3.68 0.01
C ILE A 63 19.36 -3.79 -0.45
N PRO A 64 20.31 -3.06 0.16
CA PRO A 64 21.73 -3.26 -0.09
C PRO A 64 22.18 -4.61 0.49
N MET A 65 22.54 -5.56 -0.36
CA MET A 65 22.94 -6.92 0.07
C MET A 65 24.45 -7.09 0.26
N GLU A 66 25.28 -6.19 -0.29
CA GLU A 66 26.75 -6.30 -0.27
C GLU A 66 27.40 -5.55 0.91
N GLN A 67 26.62 -4.87 1.74
CA GLN A 67 27.09 -4.24 2.98
C GLN A 67 26.82 -5.17 4.16
N GLU A 68 27.75 -6.08 4.44
CA GLU A 68 27.67 -6.99 5.59
C GLU A 68 27.95 -6.26 6.93
N ASP A 69 28.65 -5.12 6.88
CA ASP A 69 29.06 -4.36 8.07
C ASP A 69 28.45 -2.95 8.08
N GLY A 70 27.76 -2.59 9.16
CA GLY A 70 27.19 -1.26 9.36
C GLY A 70 26.19 -1.20 10.50
N ALA A 71 25.98 0.00 11.07
CA ALA A 71 24.88 0.22 12.00
C ALA A 71 23.57 0.30 11.20
N VAL A 72 22.56 -0.51 11.58
CA VAL A 72 21.21 -0.38 11.04
C VAL A 72 20.70 1.01 11.42
N HIS A 73 20.27 1.77 10.42
CA HIS A 73 19.70 3.09 10.63
C HIS A 73 18.40 2.96 11.45
N PRO A 74 18.12 3.86 12.41
CA PRO A 74 16.90 3.78 13.22
C PRO A 74 15.61 3.92 12.40
N THR A 75 15.68 4.54 11.22
CA THR A 75 14.55 4.63 10.29
C THR A 75 14.66 3.57 9.20
N GLU A 76 13.53 2.94 8.86
CA GLU A 76 13.45 1.96 7.76
C GLU A 76 14.05 2.51 6.46
N GLU A 77 13.69 3.75 6.08
CA GLU A 77 14.15 4.39 4.85
C GLU A 77 15.67 4.58 4.79
N GLY A 78 16.32 4.77 5.93
CA GLY A 78 17.78 4.87 5.99
C GLY A 78 18.50 3.55 5.68
N ASN A 79 17.78 2.43 5.69
CA ASN A 79 18.29 1.10 5.35
C ASN A 79 17.91 0.66 3.92
N LEU A 80 17.21 1.50 3.15
CA LEU A 80 16.73 1.19 1.82
C LEU A 80 17.45 2.03 0.76
N LEU A 81 17.70 1.42 -0.39
CA LEU A 81 18.11 2.15 -1.59
C LEU A 81 16.87 2.56 -2.39
N ASN A 82 16.86 3.77 -2.92
CA ASN A 82 15.87 4.22 -3.90
C ASN A 82 16.56 4.37 -5.26
N LEU A 83 16.37 3.39 -6.13
CA LEU A 83 17.11 3.24 -7.38
C LEU A 83 16.23 3.60 -8.58
N GLY A 84 16.84 4.17 -9.63
CA GLY A 84 16.16 4.45 -10.90
C GLY A 84 16.09 3.21 -11.80
N LEU A 85 15.24 3.26 -12.84
CA LEU A 85 15.08 2.13 -13.77
C LEU A 85 16.37 1.71 -14.50
N ALA A 86 17.36 2.60 -14.62
CA ALA A 86 18.65 2.25 -15.22
C ALA A 86 19.39 1.16 -14.42
N ALA A 87 19.30 1.18 -13.09
CA ALA A 87 19.87 0.13 -12.24
C ALA A 87 19.18 -1.22 -12.48
N ALA A 88 17.84 -1.21 -12.59
CA ALA A 88 17.05 -2.41 -12.93
C ALA A 88 17.30 -2.91 -14.37
N GLU A 89 17.78 -2.05 -15.26
CA GLU A 89 18.15 -2.46 -16.61
C GLU A 89 19.51 -3.13 -16.63
N GLU A 90 20.46 -2.60 -15.85
CA GLU A 90 21.81 -3.14 -15.69
C GLU A 90 21.82 -4.51 -15.00
N ASP A 91 20.97 -4.70 -13.97
CA ASP A 91 20.78 -6.01 -13.30
C ASP A 91 19.86 -6.96 -14.08
N GLY A 92 19.30 -6.49 -15.20
CA GLY A 92 18.40 -7.24 -16.08
C GLY A 92 16.97 -7.42 -15.56
N CYS A 93 16.64 -7.07 -14.31
CA CYS A 93 15.31 -7.29 -13.73
C CYS A 93 14.20 -6.53 -14.49
N LEU A 94 14.53 -5.38 -15.08
CA LEU A 94 13.59 -4.58 -15.87
C LEU A 94 13.05 -5.37 -17.06
N ALA A 95 13.76 -6.37 -17.60
CA ALA A 95 13.29 -7.18 -18.71
C ALA A 95 12.01 -7.98 -18.41
N LEU A 96 11.66 -8.15 -17.13
CA LEU A 96 10.44 -8.83 -16.70
C LEU A 96 9.21 -7.91 -16.72
N VAL A 97 9.39 -6.59 -16.63
CA VAL A 97 8.29 -5.65 -16.36
C VAL A 97 8.31 -4.40 -17.24
N GLY A 98 9.40 -4.18 -17.95
CA GLY A 98 9.68 -2.96 -18.68
C GLY A 98 9.13 -2.93 -20.09
N SER A 99 8.98 -1.73 -20.61
CA SER A 99 8.67 -1.40 -21.99
C SER A 99 9.38 -0.10 -22.36
N THR A 100 9.40 0.24 -23.64
CA THR A 100 10.10 1.43 -24.14
C THR A 100 9.12 2.37 -24.80
N TYR A 101 9.17 3.64 -24.41
CA TYR A 101 8.43 4.70 -25.10
C TYR A 101 9.23 5.22 -26.29
N VAL A 102 8.64 5.13 -27.47
CA VAL A 102 9.21 5.63 -28.73
C VAL A 102 8.62 7.00 -29.00
N VAL A 103 9.43 8.03 -28.75
CA VAL A 103 9.01 9.45 -28.82
C VAL A 103 8.62 9.85 -30.24
N SER A 104 9.32 9.36 -31.26
CA SER A 104 9.07 9.72 -32.67
C SER A 104 7.67 9.33 -33.14
N ASP A 105 7.13 8.24 -32.58
CA ASP A 105 5.91 7.60 -33.05
C ASP A 105 4.77 7.73 -32.03
N ASP A 106 5.02 8.41 -30.90
CA ASP A 106 4.16 8.42 -29.70
C ASP A 106 3.59 7.01 -29.42
N ARG A 107 4.47 6.07 -29.09
CA ARG A 107 4.09 4.65 -28.94
C ARG A 107 4.86 3.96 -27.84
N ILE A 108 4.17 3.10 -27.09
CA ILE A 108 4.79 2.17 -26.15
C ILE A 108 5.05 0.85 -26.87
N VAL A 109 6.29 0.38 -26.83
CA VAL A 109 6.72 -0.92 -27.34
C VAL A 109 7.03 -1.82 -26.14
N ASP A 110 6.36 -2.96 -26.06
CA ASP A 110 6.52 -3.95 -24.97
C ASP A 110 7.86 -4.73 -25.07
N SER A 111 8.97 -4.01 -25.23
CA SER A 111 10.34 -4.54 -25.35
C SER A 111 11.36 -3.50 -24.90
N LEU A 112 12.48 -3.97 -24.33
CA LEU A 112 13.65 -3.13 -24.00
C LEU A 112 14.67 -3.06 -25.14
N ALA A 113 14.53 -3.91 -26.17
CA ALA A 113 15.47 -3.95 -27.30
C ALA A 113 15.36 -2.74 -28.25
N VAL A 114 14.45 -1.81 -27.96
CA VAL A 114 14.31 -0.55 -28.71
C VAL A 114 15.28 0.46 -28.13
N ASP A 115 16.13 1.03 -28.98
CA ASP A 115 17.13 2.02 -28.60
C ASP A 115 16.54 3.43 -28.47
N GLY A 116 17.15 4.23 -27.57
CA GLY A 116 16.96 5.69 -27.53
C GLY A 116 15.62 6.19 -26.95
N GLY A 117 14.79 5.31 -26.38
CA GLY A 117 13.51 5.67 -25.78
C GLY A 117 13.50 5.59 -24.24
N PRO A 118 12.69 6.42 -23.54
CA PRO A 118 12.51 6.29 -22.10
C PRO A 118 11.97 4.90 -21.71
N ARG A 119 12.55 4.31 -20.66
CA ARG A 119 12.01 3.08 -20.06
C ARG A 119 10.78 3.38 -19.21
N VAL A 120 9.78 2.50 -19.30
CA VAL A 120 8.54 2.55 -18.53
C VAL A 120 8.21 1.18 -17.96
N VAL A 121 7.64 1.15 -16.75
CA VAL A 121 7.20 -0.08 -16.10
C VAL A 121 5.74 -0.33 -16.44
N THR A 122 5.47 -1.37 -17.23
CA THR A 122 4.12 -1.72 -17.72
C THR A 122 3.66 -3.11 -17.32
N PHE A 123 4.57 -3.95 -16.85
CA PHE A 123 4.35 -5.38 -16.61
C PHE A 123 3.86 -6.16 -17.83
N ALA A 124 4.04 -5.64 -19.05
CA ALA A 124 3.59 -6.31 -20.27
C ALA A 124 4.11 -7.75 -20.43
N PRO A 125 5.40 -8.07 -20.15
CA PRO A 125 5.88 -9.45 -20.23
C PRO A 125 5.11 -10.42 -19.32
N VAL A 126 4.71 -9.97 -18.13
CA VAL A 126 3.95 -10.79 -17.17
C VAL A 126 2.46 -10.81 -17.52
N LEU A 127 1.83 -9.64 -17.70
CA LEU A 127 0.37 -9.52 -17.81
C LEU A 127 -0.19 -9.75 -19.22
N LYS A 128 0.60 -9.48 -20.27
CA LYS A 128 0.17 -9.63 -21.67
C LYS A 128 0.78 -10.87 -22.33
N HIS A 129 2.07 -11.09 -22.10
CA HIS A 129 2.86 -12.10 -22.82
C HIS A 129 3.03 -13.42 -22.06
N GLY A 130 2.51 -13.53 -20.83
CA GLY A 130 2.46 -14.79 -20.09
C GLY A 130 3.83 -15.32 -19.65
N ARG A 131 4.83 -14.45 -19.45
CA ARG A 131 6.17 -14.85 -18.97
C ARG A 131 6.13 -15.43 -17.55
N PHE A 132 5.11 -15.05 -16.78
CA PHE A 132 4.82 -15.57 -15.44
C PHE A 132 3.30 -15.54 -15.23
N PRO A 133 2.68 -16.62 -14.73
CA PRO A 133 1.23 -16.73 -14.58
C PRO A 133 0.72 -16.01 -13.33
N LEU A 134 1.06 -14.73 -13.18
CA LEU A 134 0.79 -13.98 -11.94
C LEU A 134 -0.71 -13.89 -11.67
N SER A 135 -1.48 -13.56 -12.69
CA SER A 135 -2.92 -13.34 -12.55
C SER A 135 -3.65 -14.64 -12.20
N GLU A 136 -3.24 -15.75 -12.80
CA GLU A 136 -3.78 -17.08 -12.50
C GLU A 136 -3.45 -17.51 -11.08
N ILE A 137 -2.21 -17.27 -10.62
CA ILE A 137 -1.79 -17.55 -9.24
C ILE A 137 -2.60 -16.71 -8.26
N LEU A 138 -2.70 -15.39 -8.48
CA LEU A 138 -3.44 -14.49 -7.59
C LEU A 138 -4.92 -14.87 -7.52
N SER A 139 -5.57 -15.11 -8.66
CA SER A 139 -6.96 -15.57 -8.70
C SER A 139 -7.15 -16.89 -7.98
N HIS A 140 -6.22 -17.84 -8.11
CA HIS A 140 -6.29 -19.11 -7.39
C HIS A 140 -6.13 -18.91 -5.88
N VAL A 141 -5.08 -18.21 -5.45
CA VAL A 141 -4.76 -18.01 -4.03
C VAL A 141 -5.86 -17.21 -3.33
N LEU A 142 -6.34 -16.12 -3.92
CA LEU A 142 -7.42 -15.30 -3.34
C LEU A 142 -8.68 -16.14 -3.12
N ASN A 143 -9.12 -16.89 -4.14
CA ASN A 143 -10.31 -17.73 -4.03
C ASN A 143 -10.13 -18.85 -2.99
N THR A 144 -8.97 -19.51 -2.97
CA THR A 144 -8.69 -20.56 -1.99
C THR A 144 -8.67 -20.03 -0.56
N CYS A 145 -7.99 -18.91 -0.31
CA CYS A 145 -7.91 -18.30 1.00
C CYS A 145 -9.29 -17.80 1.47
N GLN A 146 -10.04 -17.12 0.60
CA GLN A 146 -11.38 -16.64 0.92
C GLN A 146 -12.35 -17.78 1.25
N ASN A 147 -12.32 -18.88 0.47
CA ASN A 147 -13.17 -20.04 0.74
C ASN A 147 -12.81 -20.77 2.04
N TYR A 148 -11.53 -20.79 2.40
CA TYR A 148 -11.06 -21.43 3.63
C TYR A 148 -11.37 -20.59 4.88
N ILE A 149 -11.16 -19.27 4.79
CA ILE A 149 -11.34 -18.33 5.91
C ILE A 149 -12.82 -17.96 6.09
N GLY A 150 -13.60 -17.97 5.02
CA GLY A 150 -15.01 -17.57 5.04
C GLY A 150 -15.23 -16.05 5.00
N SER A 151 -14.19 -15.27 4.69
CA SER A 151 -14.25 -13.82 4.54
C SER A 151 -13.34 -13.37 3.39
N PRO A 152 -13.51 -12.14 2.84
CA PRO A 152 -12.52 -11.56 1.95
C PRO A 152 -11.14 -11.51 2.62
N VAL A 153 -10.09 -11.53 1.82
CA VAL A 153 -8.70 -11.58 2.30
C VAL A 153 -7.83 -10.54 1.60
N GLU A 154 -6.88 -9.98 2.34
CA GLU A 154 -5.76 -9.23 1.81
C GLU A 154 -4.55 -10.16 1.69
N LEU A 155 -3.81 -10.01 0.58
CA LEU A 155 -2.64 -10.83 0.26
C LEU A 155 -1.44 -9.92 -0.02
N GLU A 156 -0.36 -10.11 0.71
CA GLU A 156 0.97 -9.63 0.33
C GLU A 156 1.76 -10.76 -0.31
N PHE A 157 2.45 -10.48 -1.40
CA PHE A 157 3.19 -11.48 -2.16
C PHE A 157 4.47 -10.91 -2.78
N ALA A 158 5.38 -11.81 -3.12
CA ALA A 158 6.56 -11.53 -3.93
C ALA A 158 6.66 -12.54 -5.08
N MET A 159 7.24 -12.09 -6.20
CA MET A 159 7.61 -12.98 -7.30
C MET A 159 9.05 -12.71 -7.74
N SER A 160 9.74 -13.76 -8.19
CA SER A 160 11.07 -13.65 -8.78
C SER A 160 11.19 -14.63 -9.94
N ILE A 161 11.88 -14.22 -11.00
CA ILE A 161 12.33 -15.11 -12.07
C ILE A 161 13.85 -15.02 -12.10
N ASP A 162 14.50 -16.13 -11.77
CA ASP A 162 15.94 -16.28 -11.86
C ASP A 162 16.34 -16.33 -13.34
N GLN A 163 17.22 -15.43 -13.78
CA GLN A 163 17.55 -15.30 -15.21
C GLN A 163 18.46 -16.44 -15.70
N ASP A 164 19.30 -16.97 -14.83
CA ASP A 164 20.29 -17.98 -15.17
C ASP A 164 19.67 -19.38 -15.26
N SER A 165 18.91 -19.75 -14.24
CA SER A 165 18.25 -21.06 -14.13
C SER A 165 16.86 -21.09 -14.74
N GLY A 166 16.24 -19.92 -14.97
CA GLY A 166 14.84 -19.82 -15.35
C GLY A 166 13.86 -20.16 -14.22
N ALA A 167 14.35 -20.37 -12.99
CA ALA A 167 13.52 -20.74 -11.85
C ALA A 167 12.54 -19.61 -11.50
N GLN A 168 11.26 -19.94 -11.52
CA GLN A 168 10.18 -19.02 -11.17
C GLN A 168 9.71 -19.30 -9.75
N ARG A 169 9.61 -18.26 -8.92
CA ARG A 169 9.12 -18.35 -7.55
C ARG A 169 8.00 -17.36 -7.32
N PHE A 170 6.96 -17.82 -6.64
CA PHE A 170 5.91 -17.01 -6.04
C PHE A 170 5.92 -17.29 -4.55
N ALA A 171 5.92 -16.24 -3.73
CA ALA A 171 5.89 -16.36 -2.28
C ALA A 171 4.73 -15.53 -1.74
N ILE A 172 3.95 -16.13 -0.86
CA ILE A 172 2.98 -15.41 -0.03
C ILE A 172 3.75 -14.86 1.17
N LEU A 173 3.69 -13.55 1.37
CA LEU A 173 4.36 -12.87 2.47
C LEU A 173 3.41 -12.68 3.65
N GLN A 174 2.15 -12.35 3.37
CA GLN A 174 1.12 -12.19 4.39
C GLN A 174 -0.26 -12.53 3.81
N VAL A 175 -1.10 -13.14 4.63
CA VAL A 175 -2.54 -13.28 4.38
C VAL A 175 -3.27 -12.71 5.59
N ARG A 176 -4.19 -11.78 5.37
CA ARG A 176 -5.02 -11.22 6.44
C ARG A 176 -6.49 -11.35 6.05
N PRO A 177 -7.35 -11.91 6.91
CA PRO A 177 -8.79 -11.74 6.75
C PRO A 177 -9.10 -10.25 6.76
N MET A 178 -9.80 -9.77 5.74
CA MET A 178 -10.49 -8.49 5.82
C MET A 178 -11.69 -8.73 6.72
N MET A 179 -11.51 -8.57 8.03
CA MET A 179 -12.65 -8.53 8.93
C MET A 179 -13.45 -7.30 8.54
N GLU A 180 -14.67 -7.50 8.04
CA GLU A 180 -15.74 -6.59 8.36
C GLU A 180 -15.91 -6.71 9.89
N GLU A 181 -15.25 -5.85 10.66
CA GLU A 181 -15.72 -5.52 12.00
C GLU A 181 -17.04 -4.76 11.84
N SER A 182 -18.06 -5.41 11.27
CA SER A 182 -19.40 -5.25 11.81
C SER A 182 -19.48 -6.27 12.93
N VAL A 183 -18.99 -5.89 14.11
CA VAL A 183 -19.67 -6.42 15.29
C VAL A 183 -21.11 -5.94 15.08
N ASP A 184 -22.12 -6.81 15.05
CA ASP A 184 -23.52 -6.35 15.09
C ASP A 184 -23.77 -5.72 16.46
N ILE A 185 -23.19 -4.54 16.71
CA ILE A 185 -23.61 -3.65 17.78
C ILE A 185 -24.66 -2.77 17.12
N ASP A 186 -25.90 -3.21 17.25
CA ASP A 186 -27.08 -2.41 16.96
C ASP A 186 -27.13 -1.27 18.00
N ILE A 187 -26.29 -0.26 17.80
CA ILE A 187 -26.34 0.96 18.59
C ILE A 187 -27.49 1.77 18.01
N ASP A 188 -28.63 1.74 18.68
CA ASP A 188 -29.69 2.70 18.39
C ASP A 188 -29.20 4.10 18.80
N LEU A 189 -28.76 4.89 17.82
CA LEU A 189 -28.37 6.27 18.02
C LEU A 189 -29.51 7.14 18.56
N SER A 190 -30.76 6.66 18.53
CA SER A 190 -31.91 7.30 19.16
C SER A 190 -31.90 7.18 20.69
N ASP A 191 -31.25 6.16 21.24
CA ASP A 191 -31.05 5.98 22.68
C ASP A 191 -29.89 6.82 23.24
N ILE A 192 -29.04 7.38 22.37
CA ILE A 192 -27.95 8.27 22.76
C ILE A 192 -28.48 9.69 23.00
N ASP A 193 -28.35 10.15 24.25
CA ASP A 193 -28.60 11.53 24.62
C ASP A 193 -27.56 12.47 24.00
N ARG A 194 -27.89 13.02 22.83
CA ARG A 194 -27.03 13.95 22.08
C ARG A 194 -26.63 15.20 22.88
N SER A 195 -27.39 15.56 23.92
CA SER A 195 -27.03 16.72 24.76
C SER A 195 -25.81 16.46 25.65
N LYS A 196 -25.46 15.18 25.87
CA LYS A 196 -24.28 14.74 26.61
C LYS A 196 -23.10 14.36 25.70
N ALA A 197 -23.29 14.37 24.39
CA ALA A 197 -22.25 14.02 23.45
C ALA A 197 -21.20 15.13 23.36
N MET A 198 -19.93 14.77 23.56
CA MET A 198 -18.80 15.70 23.39
C MET A 198 -18.35 15.80 21.92
N CYS A 199 -18.46 14.72 21.15
CA CYS A 199 -18.10 14.66 19.75
C CYS A 199 -19.02 13.67 19.03
N ILE A 200 -19.40 13.99 17.78
CA ILE A 200 -20.19 13.11 16.91
C ILE A 200 -19.48 13.08 15.56
N CYS A 201 -19.14 11.88 15.09
CA CYS A 201 -18.61 11.67 13.75
C CYS A 201 -19.61 10.86 12.92
N SER A 202 -19.88 11.31 11.69
CA SER A 202 -20.73 10.58 10.73
C SER A 202 -19.93 9.63 9.83
N GLN A 203 -18.62 9.53 10.04
CA GLN A 203 -17.69 8.71 9.26
C GLN A 203 -16.71 8.01 10.22
N SER A 204 -16.94 6.74 10.50
CA SER A 204 -16.04 5.89 11.28
C SER A 204 -15.63 4.66 10.47
N LEU A 205 -14.47 4.11 10.80
CA LEU A 205 -14.07 2.76 10.40
C LEU A 205 -14.38 1.84 11.58
N GLY A 206 -15.39 0.99 11.43
CA GLY A 206 -15.85 0.05 12.45
C GLY A 206 -16.84 0.65 13.47
N ASN A 207 -17.26 -0.21 14.40
CA ASN A 207 -18.18 0.10 15.49
C ASN A 207 -17.82 -0.67 16.78
N GLY A 208 -18.01 -0.03 17.94
CA GLY A 208 -17.55 -0.54 19.23
C GLY A 208 -18.12 0.26 20.40
N ILE A 209 -18.16 -0.34 21.60
CA ILE A 209 -18.42 0.37 22.86
C ILE A 209 -17.16 0.25 23.72
N ILE A 210 -16.59 1.38 24.12
CA ILE A 210 -15.47 1.46 25.06
C ILE A 210 -15.95 2.18 26.30
N GLU A 211 -16.06 1.46 27.41
CA GLU A 211 -16.50 2.00 28.70
C GLU A 211 -15.31 2.37 29.58
N GLY A 212 -15.56 3.22 30.59
CA GLY A 212 -14.55 3.54 31.60
C GLY A 212 -13.47 4.53 31.17
N ILE A 213 -13.62 5.18 30.03
CA ILE A 213 -12.78 6.32 29.62
C ILE A 213 -12.95 7.46 30.62
N LYS A 214 -11.85 7.87 31.25
CA LYS A 214 -11.80 8.94 32.25
C LYS A 214 -11.28 10.26 31.67
N ASP A 215 -10.44 10.19 30.64
CA ASP A 215 -9.69 11.33 30.14
C ASP A 215 -9.68 11.42 28.61
N VAL A 216 -9.52 12.65 28.11
CA VAL A 216 -9.36 12.96 26.69
C VAL A 216 -8.06 13.73 26.52
N VAL A 217 -7.12 13.18 25.76
CA VAL A 217 -5.90 13.87 25.35
C VAL A 217 -6.13 14.44 23.96
N TYR A 218 -6.23 15.77 23.88
CA TYR A 218 -6.64 16.47 22.66
C TYR A 218 -5.53 17.35 22.08
N VAL A 219 -5.18 17.10 20.82
CA VAL A 219 -4.26 17.96 20.04
C VAL A 219 -5.09 18.94 19.23
N HIS A 220 -5.01 20.22 19.60
CA HIS A 220 -5.79 21.28 18.96
C HIS A 220 -5.28 21.56 17.54
N PRO A 221 -6.04 21.27 16.47
CA PRO A 221 -5.54 21.30 15.11
C PRO A 221 -5.12 22.69 14.63
N GLU A 222 -5.82 23.75 15.05
CA GLU A 222 -5.49 25.13 14.65
C GLU A 222 -4.24 25.68 15.32
N ARG A 223 -3.79 25.06 16.42
CA ARG A 223 -2.57 25.47 17.15
C ARG A 223 -1.38 24.58 16.81
N LEU A 224 -1.60 23.60 15.94
CA LEU A 224 -0.58 22.67 15.52
C LEU A 224 0.25 23.29 14.40
N ASP A 225 1.54 23.49 14.66
CA ASP A 225 2.50 23.69 13.59
C ASP A 225 2.79 22.33 12.94
N ARG A 226 2.23 22.12 11.73
CA ARG A 226 2.39 20.87 10.97
C ARG A 226 3.84 20.56 10.60
N MET A 227 4.72 21.56 10.63
CA MET A 227 6.15 21.38 10.37
C MET A 227 6.92 20.94 11.62
N ARG A 228 6.27 20.92 12.79
CA ARG A 228 6.88 20.61 14.09
C ARG A 228 6.12 19.52 14.85
N THR A 229 5.41 18.65 14.14
CA THR A 229 4.63 17.55 14.74
C THR A 229 5.52 16.54 15.49
N MET A 230 6.80 16.42 15.12
CA MET A 230 7.77 15.60 15.86
C MET A 230 8.03 16.11 17.29
N ASP A 231 7.93 17.42 17.53
CA ASP A 231 8.16 17.99 18.86
C ASP A 231 7.07 17.53 19.85
N LEU A 232 5.88 17.17 19.35
CA LEU A 232 4.77 16.69 20.17
C LEU A 232 4.93 15.26 20.67
N THR A 233 5.74 14.44 20.00
CA THR A 233 5.86 13.02 20.34
C THR A 233 6.29 12.85 21.80
N SER A 234 7.29 13.62 22.24
CA SER A 234 7.79 13.57 23.63
C SER A 234 6.76 14.03 24.67
N GLU A 235 5.94 15.03 24.35
CA GLU A 235 4.89 15.53 25.23
C GLU A 235 3.74 14.52 25.36
N ILE A 236 3.34 13.91 24.24
CA ILE A 236 2.31 12.87 24.21
C ILE A 236 2.76 11.66 25.02
N GLU A 237 4.01 11.22 24.82
CA GLU A 237 4.60 10.09 25.56
C GLU A 237 4.64 10.35 27.07
N ALA A 238 4.98 11.57 27.49
CA ALA A 238 4.97 11.95 28.90
C ALA A 238 3.55 11.92 29.50
N ILE A 239 2.54 12.34 28.73
CA ILE A 239 1.13 12.29 29.14
C ILE A 239 0.64 10.84 29.23
N ASP A 240 0.94 10.00 28.23
CA ASP A 240 0.60 8.56 28.25
C ASP A 240 1.19 7.88 29.49
N ALA A 241 2.48 8.08 29.73
CA ALA A 241 3.18 7.48 30.86
C ALA A 241 2.53 7.85 32.21
N ALA A 242 2.13 9.12 32.37
CA ALA A 242 1.43 9.58 33.58
C ALA A 242 0.04 8.93 33.72
N LEU A 243 -0.77 8.91 32.65
CA LEU A 243 -2.12 8.34 32.68
C LEU A 243 -2.11 6.82 32.88
N ARG A 244 -1.14 6.11 32.29
CA ARG A 244 -0.95 4.67 32.51
C ARG A 244 -0.52 4.35 33.93
N ALA A 245 0.40 5.12 34.49
CA ALA A 245 0.84 4.95 35.89
C ALA A 245 -0.33 5.17 36.88
N GLU A 246 -1.30 6.01 36.55
CA GLU A 246 -2.50 6.26 37.33
C GLU A 246 -3.67 5.30 37.02
N GLU A 247 -3.50 4.34 36.10
CA GLU A 247 -4.58 3.46 35.60
C GLU A 247 -5.84 4.25 35.16
N ARG A 248 -5.61 5.27 34.33
CA ARG A 248 -6.66 6.14 33.79
C ARG A 248 -6.84 5.88 32.30
N PRO A 249 -7.84 5.05 31.91
CA PRO A 249 -8.18 4.85 30.51
C PRO A 249 -8.54 6.18 29.85
N TYR A 250 -7.98 6.44 28.68
CA TYR A 250 -8.12 7.71 28.01
C TYR A 250 -8.28 7.52 26.50
N VAL A 251 -8.74 8.57 25.81
CA VAL A 251 -8.82 8.61 24.34
C VAL A 251 -7.96 9.73 23.79
N LEU A 252 -7.26 9.44 22.69
CA LEU A 252 -6.48 10.42 21.93
C LEU A 252 -7.33 10.97 20.79
N ILE A 253 -7.39 12.30 20.70
CA ILE A 253 -8.09 12.99 19.63
C ILE A 253 -7.14 14.04 19.04
N GLY A 254 -6.86 13.94 17.75
CA GLY A 254 -5.97 14.89 17.07
C GLY A 254 -6.02 14.77 15.55
N PRO A 255 -5.38 15.70 14.82
CA PRO A 255 -5.43 15.72 13.37
C PRO A 255 -4.58 14.64 12.71
N GLY A 256 -5.08 14.11 11.60
CA GLY A 256 -4.34 13.19 10.73
C GLY A 256 -4.17 11.79 11.31
N ARG A 257 -3.25 11.02 10.72
CA ARG A 257 -2.94 9.64 11.14
C ARG A 257 -1.88 9.64 12.23
N TRP A 258 -2.25 9.12 13.41
CA TRP A 258 -1.31 8.83 14.49
C TRP A 258 -0.51 7.57 14.13
N GLY A 259 0.79 7.53 14.38
CA GLY A 259 1.64 6.43 13.91
C GLY A 259 2.19 6.62 12.49
N SER A 260 2.01 7.79 11.88
CA SER A 260 2.51 8.06 10.53
C SER A 260 4.00 8.38 10.54
N SER A 261 4.78 7.73 9.67
CA SER A 261 6.17 8.14 9.41
C SER A 261 6.29 9.43 8.60
N ASP A 262 5.19 9.89 7.98
CA ASP A 262 5.09 11.20 7.33
C ASP A 262 4.46 12.22 8.32
N PRO A 263 5.25 13.20 8.82
CA PRO A 263 4.78 14.22 9.77
C PRO A 263 3.75 15.19 9.18
N SER A 264 3.63 15.27 7.85
CA SER A 264 2.66 16.13 7.17
C SER A 264 1.24 15.54 7.14
N LEU A 265 1.12 14.22 7.36
CA LEU A 265 -0.13 13.47 7.30
C LEU A 265 -0.70 13.14 8.69
N GLY A 266 0.00 13.49 9.78
CA GLY A 266 -0.48 13.27 11.14
C GLY A 266 0.60 13.41 12.20
N ILE A 267 0.46 12.65 13.29
CA ILE A 267 1.33 12.74 14.46
C ILE A 267 2.25 11.50 14.49
N PRO A 268 3.59 11.68 14.44
CA PRO A 268 4.56 10.60 14.30
C PRO A 268 4.93 9.96 15.65
N VAL A 269 3.93 9.49 16.40
CA VAL A 269 4.13 8.67 17.62
C VAL A 269 4.35 7.21 17.25
N GLN A 270 5.03 6.44 18.09
CA GLN A 270 5.11 4.99 18.03
C GLN A 270 4.04 4.35 18.93
N TRP A 271 3.71 3.07 18.68
CA TRP A 271 2.66 2.36 19.44
C TRP A 271 2.98 2.16 20.93
N ASP A 272 4.24 2.16 21.31
CA ASP A 272 4.68 2.08 22.71
C ASP A 272 4.56 3.43 23.43
N GLN A 273 4.42 4.53 22.68
CA GLN A 273 4.33 5.90 23.20
C GLN A 273 2.89 6.38 23.45
N ILE A 274 1.87 5.56 23.11
CA ILE A 274 0.43 5.83 23.27
C ILE A 274 -0.30 4.57 23.74
#